data_AF-A0ABD0WYB9-F1
#
_entry.id   AF-A0ABD0WYB9-F1
#
_cell.length_a   1.000
_cell.length_b   1.000
_cell.length_c   1.000
_cell.angle_alpha   90.00
_cell.angle_beta   90.00
_cell.angle_gamma   90.00
#
_symmetry.space_group_name_H-M   'P 1'
#
loop_
_entity.id
_entity.type
_entity.pdbx_description
1 polymer ?
#
loop_
_entity_poly.entity_id
_entity_poly.type
_entity_poly.pdbx_seq_one_letter_code
_entity_poly.pdbx_strand_id
1 'polypeptide(L)'
;MSLSQTSSNLDLVCCCVISKTQMSLTMISVTLLILTKAICTSAEFNHEIHFIYGCFESGDPEVGMIVDGDEIFYAVFNEKSVDVVWTLPKYSPIQITEDKKLLALQCVANIKPLCKENLAWDQMAEHKIPKVKDPPESSIYPREDVALGENNTLICFVNNFFPPPVKINWKKNGVKVTKGTSLSRYYPNKDGTFHQLSTLSFTPQQGDTYTCSVEHTSLEKPTTCFWEPEASEVSSSSAGPTVFCGVGMTLGLLGVAFGTVLFIKRSNSN
;
A
#
# COMPACT_ATOMS: atom_id res chain seq x y z
N MET A 1 -26.00 3.47 20.27
CA MET A 1 -27.35 4.08 20.25
C MET A 1 -27.61 4.46 18.80
N SER A 2 -28.56 3.80 18.17
CA SER A 2 -28.96 4.00 16.77
C SER A 2 -29.68 5.35 16.60
N LEU A 3 -29.29 6.14 15.61
CA LEU A 3 -30.12 7.25 15.12
C LEU A 3 -30.25 7.14 13.61
N SER A 4 -31.36 6.53 13.20
CA SER A 4 -31.98 6.69 11.89
C SER A 4 -32.89 7.91 11.94
N GLN A 5 -32.70 8.88 11.05
CA GLN A 5 -33.77 9.80 10.65
C GLN A 5 -33.71 9.99 9.14
N THR A 6 -34.74 9.46 8.47
CA THR A 6 -35.10 9.78 7.10
C THR A 6 -35.93 11.07 7.10
N SER A 7 -35.48 12.08 6.36
CA SER A 7 -36.30 13.20 5.92
C SER A 7 -35.98 13.48 4.45
N SER A 8 -36.98 13.22 3.62
CA SER A 8 -36.99 13.45 2.18
C SER A 8 -37.16 14.94 1.86
N ASN A 9 -36.17 15.55 1.23
CA ASN A 9 -36.31 16.55 0.17
C ASN A 9 -34.93 16.88 -0.42
N LEU A 10 -34.91 17.21 -1.70
CA LEU A 10 -33.72 17.44 -2.51
C LEU A 10 -32.80 18.50 -1.90
N ASP A 11 -31.76 18.04 -1.22
CA ASP A 11 -30.47 18.69 -1.06
C ASP A 11 -29.51 17.52 -0.81
N LEU A 12 -28.53 17.29 -1.71
CA LEU A 12 -27.47 16.30 -1.47
C LEU A 12 -26.62 16.80 -0.30
N VAL A 13 -27.13 16.59 0.91
CA VAL A 13 -26.40 16.73 2.16
C VAL A 13 -25.29 15.69 2.10
N CYS A 14 -24.08 16.16 1.83
CA CYS A 14 -22.87 15.38 1.97
C CYS A 14 -22.60 15.16 3.47
N CYS A 15 -23.46 14.38 4.13
CA CYS A 15 -23.22 13.84 5.45
C CYS A 15 -22.75 12.40 5.28
N CYS A 16 -21.54 12.21 5.78
CA CYS A 16 -20.78 10.99 5.94
C CYS A 16 -21.67 9.78 6.29
N VAL A 17 -21.63 8.77 5.44
CA VAL A 17 -21.88 7.38 5.82
C VAL A 17 -20.64 6.62 5.36
N ILE A 18 -20.01 5.85 6.24
CA ILE A 18 -19.21 4.69 5.79
C ILE A 18 -20.22 3.72 5.19
N SER A 19 -20.62 4.01 3.96
CA SER A 19 -21.55 3.18 3.22
C SER A 19 -20.69 2.17 2.50
N LYS A 20 -20.54 0.98 3.10
CA LYS A 20 -20.18 -0.22 2.34
C LYS A 20 -21.34 -0.52 1.40
N THR A 21 -21.39 0.17 0.26
CA THR A 21 -22.30 -0.16 -0.83
C THR A 21 -21.70 -1.32 -1.60
N GLN A 22 -22.25 -2.52 -1.35
CA GLN A 22 -21.94 -3.73 -2.09
C GLN A 22 -22.72 -3.71 -3.41
N MET A 23 -22.05 -3.39 -4.51
CA MET A 23 -22.67 -3.37 -5.85
C MET A 23 -22.44 -4.73 -6.52
N SER A 24 -23.47 -5.60 -6.53
CA SER A 24 -23.42 -6.91 -7.20
C SER A 24 -23.82 -6.77 -8.67
N LEU A 25 -22.88 -7.03 -9.59
CA LEU A 25 -23.13 -7.14 -11.03
C LEU A 25 -23.39 -8.61 -11.38
N THR A 26 -24.66 -9.01 -11.44
CA THR A 26 -25.06 -10.36 -11.87
C THR A 26 -25.03 -10.48 -13.40
N MET A 27 -24.06 -11.21 -13.96
CA MET A 27 -24.06 -11.60 -15.37
C MET A 27 -25.05 -12.75 -15.61
N ILE A 28 -26.17 -12.45 -16.27
CA ILE A 28 -27.21 -13.43 -16.62
C ILE A 28 -26.71 -14.28 -17.79
N SER A 29 -26.33 -15.53 -17.53
CA SER A 29 -26.29 -16.60 -18.54
C SER A 29 -26.99 -17.84 -17.98
N VAL A 30 -28.32 -17.77 -17.94
CA VAL A 30 -29.16 -18.88 -17.50
C VAL A 30 -30.25 -19.09 -18.53
N THR A 31 -29.91 -19.71 -19.66
CA THR A 31 -30.91 -20.40 -20.51
C THR A 31 -30.28 -21.39 -21.50
N LEU A 32 -29.24 -22.16 -21.14
CA LEU A 32 -28.90 -23.38 -21.93
C LEU A 32 -27.99 -24.42 -21.22
N LEU A 33 -28.05 -24.60 -19.89
CA LEU A 33 -27.13 -25.50 -19.16
C LEU A 33 -27.82 -26.59 -18.32
N ILE A 34 -29.03 -27.02 -18.69
CA ILE A 34 -29.70 -28.14 -18.00
C ILE A 34 -29.19 -29.50 -18.52
N LEU A 35 -28.41 -29.56 -19.61
CA LEU A 35 -27.99 -30.83 -20.25
C LEU A 35 -26.56 -31.31 -19.96
N THR A 36 -25.65 -30.51 -19.38
CA THR A 36 -24.21 -30.84 -19.38
C THR A 36 -23.56 -31.21 -18.03
N LYS A 37 -24.28 -31.23 -16.90
CA LYS A 37 -23.65 -31.40 -15.56
C LYS A 37 -22.40 -30.52 -15.37
N ALA A 38 -22.37 -29.34 -15.97
CA ALA A 38 -21.34 -28.34 -15.71
C ALA A 38 -21.74 -27.60 -14.43
N ILE A 39 -20.92 -27.68 -13.39
CA ILE A 39 -21.08 -26.85 -12.19
C ILE A 39 -20.76 -25.41 -12.64
N CYS A 40 -21.78 -24.56 -12.73
CA CYS A 40 -21.58 -23.12 -12.88
C CYS A 40 -21.06 -22.57 -11.55
N THR A 41 -19.77 -22.27 -11.49
CA THR A 41 -19.21 -21.41 -10.44
C THR A 41 -19.42 -19.95 -10.86
N SER A 42 -20.37 -19.25 -10.24
CA SER A 42 -20.42 -17.79 -10.33
C SER A 42 -19.46 -17.20 -9.30
N ALA A 43 -18.52 -16.36 -9.76
CA ALA A 43 -17.73 -15.53 -8.85
C ALA A 43 -18.47 -14.21 -8.66
N GLU A 44 -18.94 -13.94 -7.44
CA GLU A 44 -19.40 -12.61 -7.04
C GLU A 44 -18.17 -11.78 -6.66
N PHE A 45 -17.87 -10.75 -7.44
CA PHE A 45 -16.87 -9.75 -7.07
C PHE A 45 -17.57 -8.63 -6.31
N ASN A 46 -17.29 -8.54 -5.01
CA ASN A 46 -17.78 -7.43 -4.19
C ASN A 46 -16.74 -6.31 -4.20
N HIS A 47 -17.13 -5.15 -4.73
CA HIS A 47 -16.29 -3.95 -4.67
C HIS A 47 -16.44 -3.25 -3.32
N GLU A 48 -15.33 -2.83 -2.74
CA GLU A 48 -15.29 -2.10 -1.47
C GLU A 48 -15.00 -0.62 -1.74
N ILE A 49 -15.96 0.26 -1.44
CA ILE A 49 -15.82 1.71 -1.63
C ILE A 49 -15.67 2.38 -0.25
N HIS A 50 -14.57 3.11 -0.06
CA HIS A 50 -14.24 3.82 1.16
C HIS A 50 -14.21 5.32 0.88
N PHE A 51 -15.12 6.06 1.48
CA PHE A 51 -15.05 7.52 1.53
C PHE A 51 -14.32 7.94 2.79
N ILE A 52 -13.23 8.67 2.63
CA ILE A 52 -12.44 9.20 3.74
C ILE A 52 -12.88 10.65 4.00
N TYR A 53 -13.17 10.94 5.26
CA TYR A 53 -13.38 12.28 5.79
C TYR A 53 -12.72 12.34 7.17
N GLY A 54 -11.66 13.12 7.32
CA GLY A 54 -10.92 13.29 8.56
C GLY A 54 -10.64 14.76 8.85
N CYS A 55 -10.92 15.19 10.08
CA CYS A 55 -10.53 16.50 10.60
C CYS A 55 -9.42 16.32 11.63
N PHE A 56 -8.35 17.08 11.51
CA PHE A 56 -7.19 16.98 12.40
C PHE A 56 -6.90 18.33 13.06
N GLU A 57 -6.47 18.31 14.32
CA GLU A 57 -6.07 19.53 15.05
C GLU A 57 -4.91 20.27 14.38
N SER A 58 -4.04 19.51 13.70
CA SER A 58 -2.90 20.00 12.96
C SER A 58 -3.01 19.55 11.51
N GLY A 59 -3.09 20.51 10.58
CA GLY A 59 -3.09 20.25 9.14
C GLY A 59 -4.43 20.55 8.46
N ASP A 60 -4.51 20.17 7.20
CA ASP A 60 -5.73 20.25 6.41
C ASP A 60 -6.60 19.00 6.61
N PRO A 61 -7.92 19.09 6.35
CA PRO A 61 -8.77 17.91 6.33
C PRO A 61 -8.31 16.87 5.32
N GLU A 62 -8.56 15.60 5.62
CA GLU A 62 -8.40 14.52 4.66
C GLU A 62 -9.76 14.19 4.05
N VAL A 63 -9.87 14.31 2.73
CA VAL A 63 -11.06 13.91 1.98
C VAL A 63 -10.64 13.13 0.75
N GLY A 64 -11.23 11.96 0.53
CA GLY A 64 -10.91 11.15 -0.63
C GLY A 64 -11.81 9.94 -0.79
N MET A 65 -11.56 9.17 -1.84
CA MET A 65 -12.27 7.93 -2.12
C MET A 65 -11.28 6.85 -2.54
N ILE A 66 -11.40 5.68 -1.93
CA ILE A 66 -10.65 4.47 -2.27
C ILE A 66 -11.64 3.41 -2.75
N VAL A 67 -11.32 2.71 -3.83
CA VAL A 67 -12.11 1.57 -4.36
C VAL A 67 -11.19 0.37 -4.47
N ASP A 68 -11.52 -0.72 -3.77
CA ASP A 68 -10.74 -1.96 -3.71
C ASP A 68 -9.26 -1.81 -3.27
N GLY A 69 -8.94 -0.70 -2.59
CA GLY A 69 -7.58 -0.37 -2.17
C GLY A 69 -6.88 0.64 -3.08
N ASP A 70 -7.44 0.96 -4.23
CA ASP A 70 -6.93 1.99 -5.14
C ASP A 70 -7.56 3.36 -4.81
N GLU A 71 -6.72 4.36 -4.54
CA GLU A 71 -7.16 5.75 -4.42
C GLU A 71 -7.73 6.21 -5.77
N ILE A 72 -8.96 6.72 -5.77
CA ILE A 72 -9.65 7.24 -6.95
C ILE A 72 -9.54 8.76 -7.04
N PHE A 73 -9.73 9.44 -5.91
CA PHE A 73 -9.46 10.86 -5.79
C PHE A 73 -9.14 11.26 -4.35
N TYR A 74 -8.52 12.42 -4.21
CA TYR A 74 -8.36 13.13 -2.94
C TYR A 74 -8.50 14.64 -3.11
N ALA A 75 -8.84 15.33 -2.04
CA ALA A 75 -8.88 16.78 -1.99
C ALA A 75 -7.52 17.36 -1.60
N VAL A 76 -7.15 18.47 -2.22
CA VAL A 76 -5.99 19.29 -1.86
C VAL A 76 -6.49 20.64 -1.42
N PHE A 77 -6.25 20.97 -0.15
CA PHE A 77 -6.62 22.25 0.41
C PHE A 77 -5.43 23.20 0.33
N ASN A 78 -5.59 24.29 -0.41
CA ASN A 78 -4.65 25.39 -0.43
C ASN A 78 -5.09 26.47 0.58
N GLU A 79 -4.36 27.59 0.65
CA GLU A 79 -4.73 28.70 1.54
C GLU A 79 -6.10 29.29 1.23
N LYS A 80 -6.46 29.38 -0.06
CA LYS A 80 -7.68 30.08 -0.54
C LYS A 80 -8.52 29.27 -1.53
N SER A 81 -8.06 28.10 -1.94
CA SER A 81 -8.76 27.23 -2.88
C SER A 81 -8.73 25.78 -2.40
N VAL A 82 -9.61 24.97 -2.98
CA VAL A 82 -9.55 23.52 -2.89
C VAL A 82 -9.52 22.97 -4.30
N ASP A 83 -8.73 21.93 -4.50
CA ASP A 83 -8.68 21.18 -5.75
C ASP A 83 -8.97 19.70 -5.47
N VAL A 84 -9.42 18.97 -6.49
CA VAL A 84 -9.63 17.52 -6.41
C VAL A 84 -8.68 16.85 -7.41
N VAL A 85 -7.80 16.00 -6.91
CA VAL A 85 -6.86 15.24 -7.72
C VAL A 85 -7.44 13.85 -7.98
N TRP A 86 -7.56 13.49 -9.26
CA TRP A 86 -8.03 12.17 -9.69
C TRP A 86 -6.82 11.28 -10.01
N THR A 87 -6.74 10.12 -9.38
CA THR A 87 -5.59 9.21 -9.40
C THR A 87 -5.83 7.95 -10.25
N LEU A 88 -6.94 7.90 -10.97
CA LEU A 88 -7.30 6.78 -11.84
C LEU A 88 -6.18 6.45 -12.84
N PRO A 89 -5.81 5.16 -13.00
CA PRO A 89 -4.89 4.74 -14.04
C PRO A 89 -5.37 5.18 -15.42
N LYS A 90 -4.42 5.45 -16.33
CA LYS A 90 -4.68 5.88 -17.71
C LYS A 90 -5.67 5.00 -18.48
N TYR A 91 -5.76 3.73 -18.13
CA TYR A 91 -6.63 2.73 -18.77
C TYR A 91 -7.79 2.27 -17.88
N SER A 92 -8.15 3.05 -16.85
CA SER A 92 -9.28 2.71 -15.99
C SER A 92 -10.59 2.71 -16.79
N PRO A 93 -11.48 1.71 -16.59
CA PRO A 93 -12.81 1.72 -17.19
C PRO A 93 -13.72 2.81 -16.59
N ILE A 94 -13.31 3.43 -15.48
CA ILE A 94 -14.07 4.47 -14.80
C ILE A 94 -13.94 5.78 -15.58
N GLN A 95 -15.05 6.23 -16.18
CA GLN A 95 -15.13 7.56 -16.79
C GLN A 95 -15.66 8.59 -15.80
N ILE A 96 -14.82 9.57 -15.48
CA ILE A 96 -15.19 10.71 -14.65
C ILE A 96 -15.67 11.85 -15.54
N THR A 97 -16.98 12.03 -15.57
CA THR A 97 -17.66 13.08 -16.33
C THR A 97 -17.50 14.45 -15.65
N GLU A 98 -17.63 15.54 -16.41
CA GLU A 98 -17.41 16.90 -15.88
C GLU A 98 -18.40 17.29 -14.77
N ASP A 99 -19.64 16.80 -14.82
CA ASP A 99 -20.64 16.95 -13.75
C ASP A 99 -20.18 16.29 -12.45
N LYS A 100 -19.56 15.10 -12.52
CA LYS A 100 -19.00 14.43 -11.34
C LYS A 100 -17.80 15.17 -10.77
N LYS A 101 -16.95 15.75 -11.62
CA LYS A 101 -15.82 16.60 -11.16
C LYS A 101 -16.33 17.84 -10.43
N LEU A 102 -17.34 18.50 -11.00
CA LEU A 102 -17.96 19.67 -10.39
C LEU A 102 -18.61 19.31 -9.05
N LEU A 103 -19.33 18.20 -8.98
CA LEU A 103 -19.94 17.70 -7.75
C LEU A 103 -18.87 17.43 -6.68
N ALA A 104 -17.80 16.72 -7.03
CA ALA A 104 -16.70 16.44 -6.09
C ALA A 104 -16.08 17.73 -5.55
N LEU A 105 -15.84 18.72 -6.43
CA LEU A 105 -15.30 20.02 -6.02
C LEU A 105 -16.25 20.77 -5.07
N GLN A 106 -17.55 20.76 -5.36
CA GLN A 106 -18.58 21.36 -4.50
C GLN A 106 -18.66 20.68 -3.13
N CYS A 107 -18.55 19.35 -3.09
CA CYS A 107 -18.54 18.58 -1.84
C CYS A 107 -17.37 18.97 -0.93
N VAL A 108 -16.18 19.19 -1.50
CA VAL A 108 -14.96 19.46 -0.70
C VAL A 108 -14.80 20.94 -0.33
N ALA A 109 -15.45 21.86 -1.04
CA ALA A 109 -15.33 23.32 -0.86
C ALA A 109 -15.56 23.80 0.57
N ASN A 110 -16.53 23.22 1.27
CA ASN A 110 -16.93 23.65 2.61
C ASN A 110 -16.38 22.77 3.74
N ILE A 111 -15.54 21.78 3.43
CA ILE A 111 -15.04 20.83 4.43
C ILE A 111 -14.05 21.50 5.40
N LYS A 112 -13.17 22.37 4.91
CA LYS A 112 -12.19 23.07 5.75
C LYS A 112 -12.83 23.93 6.85
N PRO A 113 -13.82 24.81 6.57
CA PRO A 113 -14.52 25.54 7.64
C PRO A 113 -15.32 24.60 8.55
N LEU A 114 -16.03 23.61 7.99
CA LEU A 114 -16.78 22.62 8.78
C LEU A 114 -15.90 21.86 9.78
N CYS A 115 -14.71 21.43 9.36
CA CYS A 115 -13.77 20.76 10.26
C CYS A 115 -13.33 21.66 11.41
N LYS A 116 -13.11 22.96 11.16
CA LYS A 116 -12.73 23.91 12.21
C LYS A 116 -13.82 24.07 13.26
N GLU A 117 -15.07 24.13 12.82
CA GLU A 117 -16.23 24.22 13.72
C GLU A 117 -16.41 22.94 14.54
N ASN A 118 -16.34 21.77 13.90
CA ASN A 118 -16.45 20.48 14.58
C ASN A 118 -15.36 20.29 15.63
N LEU A 119 -14.09 20.59 15.29
CA LEU A 119 -12.98 20.50 16.24
C LEU A 119 -13.14 21.47 17.42
N ALA A 120 -13.73 22.67 17.20
CA ALA A 120 -14.00 23.61 18.28
C ALA A 120 -15.08 23.08 19.24
N TRP A 121 -16.12 22.43 18.72
CA TRP A 121 -17.14 21.79 19.55
C TRP A 121 -16.59 20.60 20.33
N ASP A 122 -15.75 19.77 19.71
CA ASP A 122 -15.09 18.66 20.38
C ASP A 122 -14.24 19.16 21.56
N GLN A 123 -13.44 20.21 21.35
CA GLN A 123 -12.64 20.82 22.42
C GLN A 123 -13.49 21.36 23.60
N MET A 124 -14.71 21.83 23.34
CA MET A 124 -15.62 22.31 24.38
C MET A 124 -16.33 21.17 25.11
N ALA A 125 -16.59 20.05 24.42
CA ALA A 125 -17.24 18.87 24.98
C ALA A 125 -16.27 17.94 25.73
N GLU A 126 -14.99 17.95 25.37
CA GLU A 126 -13.98 17.03 25.89
C GLU A 126 -13.34 17.51 27.20
N HIS A 127 -13.68 16.85 28.30
CA HIS A 127 -12.80 16.76 29.48
C HIS A 127 -12.46 15.32 29.86
N LYS A 128 -12.92 14.29 29.11
CA LYS A 128 -12.85 12.89 29.58
C LYS A 128 -12.61 11.78 28.53
N ILE A 129 -12.44 12.08 27.24
CA ILE A 129 -12.17 11.05 26.23
C ILE A 129 -10.66 11.04 25.91
N PRO A 130 -9.95 9.91 26.09
CA PRO A 130 -8.55 9.80 25.70
C PRO A 130 -8.39 9.92 24.18
N LYS A 131 -7.46 10.77 23.73
CA LYS A 131 -7.10 10.86 22.31
C LYS A 131 -6.42 9.57 21.86
N VAL A 132 -6.98 8.94 20.81
CA VAL A 132 -6.41 7.73 20.20
C VAL A 132 -5.13 8.11 19.47
N LYS A 133 -4.08 7.31 19.67
CA LYS A 133 -2.76 7.50 19.08
C LYS A 133 -2.10 6.16 18.81
N ASP A 134 -1.77 5.90 17.55
CA ASP A 134 -1.15 4.66 17.11
C ASP A 134 0.31 4.91 16.68
N PRO A 135 1.29 4.14 17.16
CA PRO A 135 2.70 4.31 16.82
C PRO A 135 3.06 3.82 15.42
N PRO A 136 3.89 4.59 14.67
CA PRO A 136 4.35 4.16 13.36
C PRO A 136 5.26 2.95 13.45
N GLU A 137 5.13 2.07 12.47
CA GLU A 137 6.14 1.08 12.11
C GLU A 137 6.88 1.56 10.86
N SER A 138 8.20 1.41 10.82
CA SER A 138 9.00 1.86 9.68
C SER A 138 9.97 0.79 9.18
N SER A 139 10.24 0.84 7.87
CA SER A 139 11.21 -0.03 7.20
C SER A 139 11.95 0.74 6.12
N ILE A 140 13.17 0.31 5.79
CA ILE A 140 13.97 0.88 4.71
C ILE A 140 14.34 -0.23 3.74
N TYR A 141 14.11 0.00 2.44
CA TYR A 141 14.49 -0.91 1.37
C TYR A 141 14.85 -0.14 0.10
N PRO A 142 15.72 -0.68 -0.76
CA PRO A 142 16.02 -0.09 -2.06
C PRO A 142 14.86 -0.34 -3.03
N ARG A 143 14.68 0.57 -3.99
CA ARG A 143 13.67 0.42 -5.04
C ARG A 143 14.03 -0.71 -6.01
N GLU A 144 15.29 -0.76 -6.40
CA GLU A 144 15.84 -1.75 -7.33
C GLU A 144 16.93 -2.57 -6.64
N ASP A 145 17.36 -3.67 -7.26
CA ASP A 145 18.53 -4.43 -6.80
C ASP A 145 19.78 -3.54 -6.66
N VAL A 146 20.61 -3.85 -5.67
CA VAL A 146 21.73 -2.98 -5.28
C VAL A 146 22.99 -3.37 -6.04
N ALA A 147 23.47 -2.47 -6.89
CA ALA A 147 24.78 -2.54 -7.52
C ALA A 147 25.63 -1.34 -7.09
N LEU A 148 26.82 -1.60 -6.54
CA LEU A 148 27.73 -0.55 -6.07
C LEU A 148 28.10 0.40 -7.22
N GLY A 149 28.02 1.70 -6.96
CA GLY A 149 28.30 2.74 -7.97
C GLY A 149 27.16 3.05 -8.93
N GLU A 150 26.05 2.31 -8.92
CA GLU A 150 24.88 2.57 -9.76
C GLU A 150 23.80 3.36 -9.00
N ASN A 151 23.14 4.30 -9.68
CA ASN A 151 22.10 5.11 -9.04
C ASN A 151 20.88 4.27 -8.66
N ASN A 152 20.41 4.43 -7.43
CA ASN A 152 19.22 3.77 -6.91
C ASN A 152 18.43 4.76 -6.01
N THR A 153 17.33 4.31 -5.44
CA THR A 153 16.49 5.08 -4.51
C THR A 153 16.16 4.24 -3.30
N LEU A 154 16.49 4.72 -2.10
CA LEU A 154 15.98 4.13 -0.86
C LEU A 154 14.55 4.62 -0.62
N ILE A 155 13.72 3.72 -0.11
CA ILE A 155 12.35 3.98 0.30
C ILE A 155 12.28 3.73 1.81
N CYS A 156 11.82 4.73 2.55
CA CYS A 156 11.40 4.58 3.93
C CYS A 156 9.86 4.50 3.94
N PHE A 157 9.35 3.30 4.17
CA PHE A 157 7.92 3.05 4.31
C PHE A 157 7.55 3.15 5.79
N VAL A 158 6.62 4.06 6.10
CA VAL A 158 6.10 4.30 7.45
C VAL A 158 4.62 3.96 7.44
N ASN A 159 4.17 3.07 8.34
CA ASN A 159 2.82 2.53 8.35
C ASN A 159 2.22 2.54 9.77
N ASN A 160 0.93 2.25 9.88
CA ASN A 160 0.19 2.03 11.13
C ASN A 160 0.18 3.23 12.11
N PHE A 161 0.33 4.46 11.61
CA PHE A 161 0.33 5.64 12.48
C PHE A 161 -1.01 6.36 12.50
N PHE A 162 -1.34 6.94 13.65
CA PHE A 162 -2.46 7.86 13.82
C PHE A 162 -2.22 8.80 15.01
N PRO A 163 -2.54 10.10 14.92
CA PRO A 163 -3.05 10.82 13.74
C PRO A 163 -1.93 11.28 12.81
N PRO A 164 -2.23 11.61 11.54
CA PRO A 164 -1.28 12.30 10.67
C PRO A 164 -0.98 13.74 11.18
N PRO A 165 0.18 14.33 10.83
CA PRO A 165 1.26 13.80 10.00
C PRO A 165 2.41 13.16 10.81
N VAL A 166 3.30 12.43 10.13
CA VAL A 166 4.64 12.08 10.64
C VAL A 166 5.70 13.04 10.11
N LYS A 167 6.83 13.17 10.81
CA LYS A 167 8.03 13.84 10.27
C LYS A 167 9.12 12.82 10.03
N ILE A 168 9.74 12.87 8.85
CA ILE A 168 10.76 11.90 8.42
C ILE A 168 12.07 12.63 8.13
N ASN A 169 13.17 12.14 8.70
CA ASN A 169 14.51 12.69 8.52
C ASN A 169 15.48 11.59 8.03
N TRP A 170 16.21 11.88 6.95
CA TRP A 170 17.26 11.01 6.42
C TRP A 170 18.65 11.39 6.93
N LYS A 171 19.50 10.39 7.17
CA LYS A 171 20.95 10.58 7.34
C LYS A 171 21.73 9.58 6.50
N LYS A 172 22.88 10.02 6.01
CA LYS A 172 23.94 9.18 5.42
C LYS A 172 25.17 9.31 6.30
N ASN A 173 25.73 8.19 6.78
CA ASN A 173 26.91 8.14 7.64
C ASN A 173 26.79 9.06 8.86
N GLY A 174 25.60 9.09 9.48
CA GLY A 174 25.27 9.96 10.63
C GLY A 174 24.99 11.42 10.29
N VAL A 175 25.22 11.87 9.06
CA VAL A 175 25.01 13.26 8.61
C VAL A 175 23.65 13.43 7.95
N LYS A 176 22.89 14.47 8.34
CA LYS A 176 21.57 14.76 7.78
C LYS A 176 21.66 15.05 6.27
N VAL A 177 20.77 14.43 5.50
CA VAL A 177 20.65 14.65 4.05
C VAL A 177 19.24 15.09 3.67
N THR A 178 19.16 16.09 2.79
CA THR A 178 17.89 16.65 2.27
C THR A 178 17.87 16.71 0.74
N LYS A 179 19.04 16.65 0.10
CA LYS A 179 19.13 16.64 -1.36
C LYS A 179 18.72 15.27 -1.88
N GLY A 180 17.82 15.25 -2.87
CA GLY A 180 17.32 14.00 -3.45
C GLY A 180 16.31 13.27 -2.55
N THR A 181 15.84 13.92 -1.47
CA THR A 181 14.74 13.38 -0.67
C THR A 181 13.39 13.84 -1.19
N SER A 182 12.40 12.96 -1.16
CA SER A 182 10.99 13.33 -1.34
C SER A 182 10.12 12.70 -0.25
N LEU A 183 8.95 13.27 -0.03
CA LEU A 183 7.95 12.78 0.91
C LEU A 183 6.60 12.77 0.19
N SER A 184 5.91 11.62 0.21
CA SER A 184 4.56 11.51 -0.34
C SER A 184 3.53 12.18 0.57
N ARG A 185 2.27 12.27 0.12
CA ARG A 185 1.14 12.40 1.06
C ARG A 185 1.08 11.17 1.97
N TYR A 186 0.39 11.28 3.09
CA TYR A 186 -0.05 10.11 3.82
C TYR A 186 -1.29 9.52 3.12
N TYR A 187 -1.48 8.22 3.23
CA TYR A 187 -2.57 7.46 2.64
C TYR A 187 -3.30 6.70 3.75
N PRO A 188 -4.64 6.71 3.77
CA PRO A 188 -5.40 6.03 4.79
C PRO A 188 -5.40 4.51 4.57
N ASN A 189 -5.33 3.77 5.68
CA ASN A 189 -5.47 2.33 5.74
C ASN A 189 -6.92 1.93 6.06
N LYS A 190 -7.26 0.67 5.80
CA LYS A 190 -8.61 0.12 6.04
C LYS A 190 -8.99 0.09 7.53
N ASP A 191 -8.01 0.11 8.43
CA ASP A 191 -8.20 0.09 9.88
C ASP A 191 -8.30 1.49 10.51
N GLY A 192 -8.22 2.55 9.70
CA GLY A 192 -8.27 3.95 10.16
C GLY A 192 -6.91 4.55 10.49
N THR A 193 -5.82 3.78 10.39
CA THR A 193 -4.45 4.30 10.48
C THR A 193 -3.98 4.86 9.13
N PHE A 194 -2.74 5.35 9.06
CA PHE A 194 -2.15 5.90 7.84
C PHE A 194 -0.79 5.28 7.52
N HIS A 195 -0.42 5.33 6.24
CA HIS A 195 0.93 5.06 5.76
C HIS A 195 1.49 6.20 4.92
N GLN A 196 2.81 6.33 4.86
CA GLN A 196 3.50 7.39 4.12
C GLN A 196 4.87 6.90 3.65
N LEU A 197 5.30 7.37 2.48
CA LEU A 197 6.58 7.02 1.88
C LEU A 197 7.49 8.23 1.82
N SER A 198 8.73 8.07 2.29
CA SER A 198 9.81 8.99 1.96
C SER A 198 10.85 8.29 1.09
N THR A 199 11.40 8.99 0.10
CA THR A 199 12.44 8.42 -0.74
C THR A 199 13.72 9.23 -0.67
N LEU A 200 14.86 8.58 -0.92
CA LEU A 200 16.18 9.20 -1.01
C LEU A 200 16.93 8.64 -2.22
N SER A 201 17.21 9.49 -3.20
CA SER A 201 18.14 9.14 -4.29
C SER A 201 19.56 8.97 -3.76
N PHE A 202 20.20 7.87 -4.10
CA PHE A 202 21.54 7.55 -3.63
C PHE A 202 22.32 6.72 -4.64
N THR A 203 23.64 6.69 -4.48
CA THR A 203 24.54 5.78 -5.18
C THR A 203 25.23 4.95 -4.09
N PRO A 204 24.96 3.64 -3.98
CA PRO A 204 25.49 2.80 -2.91
C PRO A 204 27.01 2.69 -3.05
N GLN A 205 27.70 2.87 -1.93
CA GLN A 205 29.12 2.58 -1.80
C GLN A 205 29.33 1.65 -0.60
N GLN A 206 30.35 0.78 -0.70
CA GLN A 206 30.68 -0.11 0.39
C GLN A 206 31.01 0.69 1.66
N GLY A 207 30.40 0.32 2.78
CA GLY A 207 30.59 1.00 4.08
C GLY A 207 29.71 2.24 4.29
N ASP A 208 28.85 2.62 3.34
CA ASP A 208 27.83 3.62 3.60
C ASP A 208 26.70 3.05 4.49
N THR A 209 26.27 3.85 5.47
CA THR A 209 25.11 3.56 6.31
C THR A 209 24.04 4.64 6.12
N TYR A 210 22.80 4.22 5.94
CA TYR A 210 21.65 5.09 5.77
C TYR A 210 20.66 4.91 6.91
N THR A 211 20.05 6.00 7.36
CA THR A 211 19.02 5.94 8.41
C THR A 211 17.82 6.80 8.06
N CYS A 212 16.63 6.29 8.36
CA CYS A 212 15.36 7.01 8.33
C CYS A 212 14.87 7.13 9.77
N SER A 213 14.70 8.37 10.26
CA SER A 213 14.17 8.66 11.60
C SER A 213 12.77 9.26 11.50
N VAL A 214 11.82 8.67 12.21
CA VAL A 214 10.39 9.02 12.19
C VAL A 214 9.98 9.61 13.53
N GLU A 215 9.45 10.83 13.50
CA GLU A 215 8.84 11.50 14.65
C GLU A 215 7.32 11.47 14.51
N HIS A 216 6.62 11.14 15.60
CA HIS A 216 5.17 11.06 15.65
C HIS A 216 4.65 11.35 17.06
N THR A 217 3.42 11.87 17.18
CA THR A 217 2.85 12.36 18.46
C THR A 217 2.53 11.26 19.48
N SER A 218 2.55 9.99 19.05
CA SER A 218 2.41 8.82 19.90
C SER A 218 3.74 8.31 20.47
N LEU A 219 4.88 8.81 19.96
CA LEU A 219 6.20 8.37 20.36
C LEU A 219 6.85 9.39 21.30
N GLU A 220 7.47 8.93 22.38
CA GLU A 220 8.31 9.77 23.25
C GLU A 220 9.64 10.15 22.59
N LYS A 221 10.17 9.24 21.76
CA LYS A 221 11.43 9.41 21.02
C LYS A 221 11.25 8.95 19.57
N PRO A 222 11.99 9.52 18.61
CA PRO A 222 11.89 9.09 17.23
C PRO A 222 12.28 7.62 17.05
N THR A 223 11.57 6.90 16.19
CA THR A 223 11.95 5.55 15.77
C THR A 223 12.93 5.67 14.60
N THR A 224 14.05 4.95 14.64
CA THR A 224 15.08 5.01 13.59
C THR A 224 15.32 3.62 13.01
N CYS A 225 15.21 3.51 11.70
CA CYS A 225 15.61 2.33 10.93
C CYS A 225 16.95 2.57 10.25
N PHE A 226 17.69 1.49 10.04
CA PHE A 226 19.02 1.47 9.45
C PHE A 226 19.01 0.63 8.18
N TRP A 227 19.84 1.01 7.22
CA TRP A 227 20.06 0.26 6.00
C TRP A 227 21.51 0.42 5.55
N GLU A 228 22.10 -0.67 5.10
CA GLU A 228 23.46 -0.71 4.58
C GLU A 228 23.43 -1.50 3.25
N PRO A 229 24.22 -1.11 2.24
CA PRO A 229 24.38 -1.91 1.05
C PRO A 229 24.99 -3.25 1.44
N GLU A 230 24.25 -4.33 1.24
CA GLU A 230 24.88 -5.65 1.23
C GLU A 230 25.90 -5.64 0.10
N ALA A 231 27.17 -5.84 0.43
CA ALA A 231 28.13 -6.13 -0.59
C ALA A 231 27.65 -7.43 -1.22
N SER A 232 27.21 -7.36 -2.47
CA SER A 232 27.20 -8.51 -3.35
C SER A 232 28.65 -8.95 -3.48
N GLU A 233 29.18 -9.62 -2.45
CA GLU A 233 30.16 -10.65 -2.70
C GLU A 233 29.43 -11.53 -3.69
N VAL A 234 29.85 -11.44 -4.95
CA VAL A 234 29.59 -12.45 -5.96
C VAL A 234 29.95 -13.73 -5.25
N SER A 235 28.96 -14.39 -4.65
CA SER A 235 29.10 -15.68 -4.03
C SER A 235 29.47 -16.53 -5.23
N SER A 236 30.78 -16.70 -5.38
CA SER A 236 31.45 -17.50 -6.37
C SER A 236 30.52 -18.64 -6.69
N SER A 237 30.03 -18.64 -7.94
CA SER A 237 29.10 -19.60 -8.50
C SER A 237 28.93 -20.79 -7.57
N SER A 238 27.83 -20.85 -6.82
CA SER A 238 27.52 -22.04 -6.03
C SER A 238 27.44 -23.19 -7.02
N ALA A 239 28.56 -23.89 -7.17
CA ALA A 239 28.70 -25.08 -7.98
C ALA A 239 28.03 -26.27 -7.26
N GLY A 240 27.33 -26.02 -6.14
CA GLY A 240 26.59 -27.03 -5.39
C GLY A 240 25.54 -27.77 -6.23
N PRO A 241 24.60 -27.06 -6.90
CA PRO A 241 23.56 -27.71 -7.70
C PRO A 241 24.12 -28.39 -8.96
N THR A 242 25.11 -27.76 -9.61
CA THR A 242 25.67 -28.25 -10.88
C THR A 242 26.58 -29.48 -10.68
N VAL A 243 27.38 -29.51 -9.61
CA VAL A 243 28.24 -30.66 -9.28
C VAL A 243 27.38 -31.84 -8.80
N PHE A 244 26.32 -31.58 -8.03
CA PHE A 244 25.40 -32.63 -7.58
C PHE A 244 24.66 -33.30 -8.76
N CYS A 245 24.22 -32.49 -9.73
CA CYS A 245 23.53 -33.00 -10.93
C CYS A 245 24.48 -33.84 -11.81
N GLY A 246 25.72 -33.41 -12.01
CA GLY A 246 26.71 -34.15 -12.80
C GLY A 246 27.10 -35.50 -12.20
N VAL A 247 27.36 -35.56 -10.90
CA VAL A 247 27.71 -36.80 -10.20
C VAL A 247 26.52 -37.77 -10.14
N GLY A 248 25.30 -37.26 -9.90
CA GLY A 248 24.08 -38.07 -9.91
C GLY A 248 23.79 -38.70 -11.29
N MET A 249 23.94 -37.93 -12.37
CA MET A 249 23.73 -38.43 -13.74
C MET A 249 24.74 -39.52 -14.13
N THR A 250 26.01 -39.35 -13.79
CA THR A 250 27.06 -40.34 -14.13
C THR A 250 26.86 -41.66 -13.37
N LEU A 251 26.55 -41.61 -12.07
CA LEU A 251 26.24 -42.81 -11.28
C LEU A 251 24.96 -43.51 -11.75
N GLY A 252 23.93 -42.73 -12.12
CA GLY A 252 22.67 -43.26 -12.66
C GLY A 252 22.89 -44.05 -13.96
N LEU A 253 23.66 -43.49 -14.91
CA LEU A 253 23.97 -44.17 -16.18
C LEU A 253 24.77 -45.47 -15.98
N LEU A 254 25.75 -45.46 -15.07
CA LEU A 254 26.51 -46.67 -14.72
C LEU A 254 25.61 -47.75 -14.10
N GLY A 255 24.67 -47.36 -13.23
CA GLY A 255 23.70 -48.28 -12.64
C GLY A 255 22.78 -48.94 -13.68
N VAL A 256 22.31 -48.17 -14.66
CA VAL A 256 21.48 -48.70 -15.77
C VAL A 256 22.27 -49.67 -16.64
N ALA A 257 23.51 -49.33 -17.01
CA ALA A 257 24.36 -50.20 -17.82
C ALA A 257 24.69 -51.52 -17.10
N PHE A 258 24.97 -51.46 -15.79
CA PHE A 258 25.23 -52.67 -15.00
C PHE A 258 23.97 -53.53 -14.85
N GLY A 259 22.81 -52.89 -14.64
CA GLY A 259 21.51 -53.56 -14.54
C GLY A 259 21.11 -54.29 -15.83
N THR A 260 21.30 -53.68 -17.00
CA THR A 260 20.99 -54.31 -18.29
C THR A 260 21.88 -55.51 -18.57
N VAL A 261 23.18 -55.45 -18.24
CA VAL A 261 24.10 -56.59 -18.37
C VAL A 261 23.67 -57.76 -17.48
N LEU A 262 23.30 -57.49 -16.22
CA LEU A 262 22.82 -58.53 -15.31
C LEU A 262 21.49 -59.13 -15.77
N PHE A 263 20.58 -58.32 -16.31
CA PHE A 263 19.30 -58.78 -16.84
C PHE A 263 19.47 -59.67 -18.07
N ILE A 264 20.33 -59.28 -19.03
CA ILE A 264 20.67 -60.08 -20.22
C ILE A 264 21.34 -61.39 -19.80
N LYS A 265 22.30 -61.33 -18.86
CA LYS A 265 22.97 -62.53 -18.35
C LYS A 265 22.00 -63.49 -17.64
N ARG A 266 21.01 -62.95 -16.93
CA ARG A 266 19.96 -63.76 -16.28
C ARG A 266 18.97 -64.35 -17.30
N SER A 267 18.65 -63.61 -18.36
CA SER A 267 17.77 -64.09 -19.44
C SER A 267 18.41 -65.20 -20.28
N ASN A 268 19.74 -65.19 -20.46
CA ASN A 268 20.46 -66.21 -21.22
C ASN A 268 20.84 -67.46 -20.41
N SER A 269 20.51 -67.49 -19.11
CA SER A 269 20.80 -68.61 -18.20
C SER A 269 19.56 -69.45 -17.85
N ASN A 270 18.45 -69.26 -18.57
CA ASN A 270 17.21 -70.03 -18.45
C ASN A 270 16.98 -70.88 -19.71
#